data_AF-A0A0F9P3M5-F1
#
_entry.id   AF-A0A0F9P3M5-F1
#
_cell.length_a   1.000
_cell.length_b   1.000
_cell.length_c   1.000
_cell.angle_alpha   90.00
_cell.angle_beta   90.00
_cell.angle_gamma   90.00
#
_symmetry.space_group_name_H-M   'P 1'
#
loop_
_entity.id
_entity.type
_entity.pdbx_description
1 polymer ?
#
loop_
_entity_poly.entity_id
_entity_poly.type
_entity_poly.pdbx_seq_one_letter_code
_entity_poly.pdbx_strand_id
1 'polypeptide(L)'
;MSDREVEIPKADPVKKATLAEHGPELPIGVLDQGGGYRRDVALRPWKLKQERVLGALLGDEFNLVQYVEAAIGTMCTRLGPHSLEAMKPEECTVVLSQMWMADVFFAYLLIRVRSLGNLLPLKLTCPNCGVRFDHTADLSTVVIRSVGRIEDAQWQYDVRRPFEIRGKKVEKLLMGPPRWSSLAQIPGNVRNFGDLKAGILLGSIYEVAGQGQMVLIDGELDDMEKEDIEVLTRAIDDNSVGPDMSIEGECKSCRKDYTIAIEWSNRDFFAPSSR
;
A
#
# COMPACT_ATOMS: atom_id res chain seq x y z
N MET A 1 8.78 -11.26 34.38
CA MET A 1 9.10 -11.85 33.06
C MET A 1 9.98 -10.82 32.37
N SER A 2 11.17 -11.20 31.89
CA SER A 2 12.08 -10.24 31.26
C SER A 2 11.53 -9.85 29.89
N ASP A 3 11.42 -8.55 29.61
CA ASP A 3 11.17 -8.01 28.28
C ASP A 3 12.35 -8.39 27.37
N ARG A 4 12.29 -9.58 26.76
CA ARG A 4 13.15 -9.90 25.63
C ARG A 4 12.57 -9.17 24.44
N GLU A 5 13.25 -8.14 23.97
CA GLU A 5 12.99 -7.57 22.66
C GLU A 5 13.10 -8.71 21.63
N VAL A 6 12.00 -9.01 20.97
CA VAL A 6 11.96 -9.96 19.86
C VAL A 6 12.56 -9.22 18.66
N GLU A 7 13.83 -9.49 18.37
CA GLU A 7 14.43 -9.04 17.11
C GLU A 7 13.79 -9.84 15.96
N ILE A 8 12.98 -9.16 15.15
CA ILE A 8 12.46 -9.72 13.91
C ILE A 8 13.61 -9.66 12.89
N PRO A 9 14.06 -10.80 12.33
CA PRO A 9 15.10 -10.79 11.31
C PRO A 9 14.65 -9.91 10.14
N LYS A 10 15.44 -8.89 9.78
CA LYS A 10 15.17 -8.09 8.59
C LYS A 10 15.36 -8.95 7.36
N ALA A 11 14.40 -8.93 6.44
CA ALA A 11 14.55 -9.60 5.16
C ALA A 11 15.69 -8.96 4.33
N ASP A 12 16.43 -9.80 3.59
CA ASP A 12 17.58 -9.42 2.75
C ASP A 12 17.17 -8.48 1.58
N PRO A 13 18.10 -7.74 0.95
CA PRO A 13 17.95 -6.30 0.86
C PRO A 13 16.87 -5.87 -0.12
N VAL A 14 15.78 -5.36 0.47
CA VAL A 14 14.84 -4.44 -0.18
C VAL A 14 15.65 -3.32 -0.83
N LYS A 15 15.68 -3.30 -2.17
CA LYS A 15 16.33 -2.25 -2.94
C LYS A 15 15.54 -0.96 -2.76
N LYS A 16 16.23 0.08 -2.31
CA LYS A 16 15.69 1.44 -2.20
C LYS A 16 16.21 2.29 -3.35
N ALA A 17 15.32 2.98 -4.04
CA ALA A 17 15.63 3.96 -5.07
C ALA A 17 14.55 5.04 -5.05
N THR A 18 14.87 6.28 -5.41
CA THR A 18 13.83 7.29 -5.62
C THR A 18 12.94 6.93 -6.81
N LEU A 19 11.73 7.48 -6.92
CA LEU A 19 10.86 7.25 -8.08
C LEU A 19 11.57 7.57 -9.41
N ALA A 20 12.37 8.64 -9.44
CA ALA A 20 13.17 9.01 -10.61
C ALA A 20 14.20 7.94 -11.01
N GLU A 21 14.88 7.34 -10.03
CA GLU A 21 15.89 6.29 -10.23
C GLU A 21 15.26 4.91 -10.50
N HIS A 22 14.12 4.62 -9.87
CA HIS A 22 13.42 3.35 -9.99
C HIS A 22 12.83 3.15 -11.38
N GLY A 23 12.37 4.24 -12.01
CA GLY A 23 11.72 4.18 -13.32
C GLY A 23 10.30 3.62 -13.25
N PRO A 24 9.68 3.28 -14.39
CA PRO A 24 8.27 2.89 -14.48
C PRO A 24 8.06 1.37 -14.31
N GLU A 25 8.74 0.75 -13.36
CA GLU A 25 8.63 -0.67 -13.07
C GLU A 25 7.85 -0.91 -11.77
N LEU A 26 7.05 -1.97 -11.71
CA LEU A 26 6.37 -2.38 -10.49
C LEU A 26 7.39 -2.85 -9.42
N PRO A 27 7.25 -2.41 -8.15
CA PRO A 27 8.13 -2.78 -7.04
C PRO A 27 8.31 -4.29 -6.82
N ILE A 28 7.26 -5.08 -7.04
CA ILE A 28 7.26 -6.54 -6.91
C ILE A 28 7.02 -7.17 -8.29
N GLY A 29 5.90 -6.79 -8.94
CA GLY A 29 5.50 -7.30 -10.24
C GLY A 29 4.41 -8.37 -10.17
N VAL A 30 3.90 -8.71 -11.35
CA VAL A 30 2.82 -9.69 -11.53
C VAL A 30 3.40 -10.98 -12.10
N LEU A 31 3.00 -12.11 -11.52
CA LEU A 31 3.42 -13.44 -11.97
C LEU A 31 2.82 -13.74 -13.35
N ASP A 32 3.65 -14.10 -14.32
CA ASP A 32 3.21 -14.55 -15.63
C ASP A 32 3.00 -16.07 -15.70
N GLN A 33 2.49 -16.56 -16.83
CA GLN A 33 2.23 -17.99 -17.04
C GLN A 33 3.50 -18.86 -17.02
N GLY A 34 4.68 -18.26 -17.21
CA GLY A 34 5.97 -18.93 -17.15
C GLY A 34 6.59 -18.95 -15.74
N GLY A 35 5.91 -18.40 -14.74
CA GLY A 35 6.42 -18.26 -13.38
C GLY A 35 7.41 -17.10 -13.21
N GLY A 36 7.57 -16.24 -14.21
CA GLY A 36 8.38 -15.03 -14.13
C GLY A 36 7.58 -13.84 -13.60
N TYR A 37 8.24 -12.90 -12.92
CA TYR A 37 7.61 -11.64 -12.53
C TYR A 37 7.78 -10.58 -13.63
N ARG A 38 6.66 -10.06 -14.13
CA ARG A 38 6.62 -8.96 -15.10
C ARG A 38 6.30 -7.66 -14.38
N ARG A 39 7.12 -6.63 -14.62
CA ARG A 39 7.07 -5.35 -13.90
C ARG A 39 6.68 -4.16 -14.77
N ASP A 40 6.40 -4.40 -16.04
CA ASP A 40 6.09 -3.34 -17.00
C ASP A 40 4.83 -2.55 -16.60
N VAL A 41 4.92 -1.21 -16.51
CA VAL A 41 3.75 -0.33 -16.41
C VAL A 41 3.67 0.57 -17.65
N ALA A 42 2.49 0.64 -18.27
CA ALA A 42 2.23 1.60 -19.33
C ALA A 42 0.95 2.37 -19.04
N LEU A 43 1.00 3.70 -19.25
CA LEU A 43 -0.09 4.62 -19.00
C LEU A 43 -0.54 5.29 -20.30
N ARG A 44 -1.83 5.63 -20.38
CA ARG A 44 -2.36 6.55 -21.40
C ARG A 44 -2.40 7.99 -20.87
N PRO A 45 -2.44 9.01 -21.73
CA PRO A 45 -2.64 10.39 -21.29
C PRO A 45 -3.99 10.59 -20.57
N TRP A 46 -4.00 11.33 -19.46
CA TRP A 46 -5.22 11.71 -18.75
C TRP A 46 -5.92 12.84 -19.50
N LYS A 47 -7.12 12.57 -20.01
CA LYS A 47 -7.94 13.57 -20.71
C LYS A 47 -9.25 13.81 -19.97
N LEU A 48 -9.97 14.84 -20.38
CA LEU A 48 -11.28 15.20 -19.79
C LEU A 48 -12.30 14.05 -19.81
N LYS A 49 -12.19 13.12 -20.78
CA LYS A 49 -13.04 11.91 -20.80
C LYS A 49 -12.80 11.05 -19.56
N GLN A 50 -11.55 10.79 -19.22
CA GLN A 50 -11.17 10.02 -18.03
C GLN A 50 -11.55 10.77 -16.74
N GLU A 51 -11.30 12.08 -16.71
CA GLU A 51 -11.70 12.93 -15.59
C GLU A 51 -13.19 12.82 -15.25
N ARG A 52 -14.06 12.84 -16.27
CA ARG A 52 -15.51 12.70 -16.07
C ARG A 52 -15.91 11.33 -15.53
N VAL A 53 -15.26 10.27 -16.00
CA VAL A 53 -15.51 8.91 -15.52
C VAL A 53 -15.13 8.79 -14.03
N LEU A 54 -13.96 9.30 -13.65
CA LEU A 54 -13.48 9.26 -12.27
C LEU A 54 -14.24 10.21 -11.36
N GLY A 55 -14.61 11.40 -11.86
CA GLY A 55 -15.39 12.37 -11.11
C GLY A 55 -16.80 11.89 -10.75
N ALA A 56 -17.39 11.00 -11.55
CA ALA A 56 -18.68 10.39 -11.25
C ALA A 56 -18.64 9.47 -10.02
N LEU A 57 -17.46 9.02 -9.58
CA LEU A 57 -17.27 8.17 -8.41
C LEU A 57 -17.11 8.96 -7.10
N LEU A 58 -17.02 10.30 -7.17
CA LEU A 58 -16.79 11.18 -6.00
C LEU A 58 -18.09 11.61 -5.28
N GLY A 59 -19.15 10.82 -5.39
CA GLY A 59 -20.45 11.06 -4.73
C GLY A 59 -20.42 10.88 -3.21
N ASP A 60 -21.61 10.90 -2.60
CA ASP A 60 -21.77 10.80 -1.13
C ASP A 60 -21.29 9.45 -0.55
N GLU A 61 -21.26 8.39 -1.37
CA GLU A 61 -20.75 7.06 -1.02
C GLU A 61 -19.32 6.82 -1.52
N PHE A 62 -18.45 7.83 -1.43
CA PHE A 62 -17.07 7.72 -1.89
C PHE A 62 -16.34 6.53 -1.23
N ASN A 63 -15.88 5.59 -2.05
CA ASN A 63 -15.02 4.49 -1.65
C ASN A 63 -13.64 4.66 -2.30
N LEU A 64 -12.63 4.85 -1.47
CA LEU A 64 -11.27 5.13 -1.91
C LEU A 64 -10.63 3.94 -2.66
N VAL A 65 -10.93 2.70 -2.26
CA VAL A 65 -10.43 1.50 -2.95
C VAL A 65 -11.02 1.41 -4.36
N GLN A 66 -12.33 1.59 -4.48
CA GLN A 66 -13.01 1.61 -5.79
C GLN A 66 -12.49 2.74 -6.67
N TYR A 67 -12.19 3.91 -6.09
CA TYR A 67 -11.62 5.01 -6.83
C TYR A 67 -10.22 4.70 -7.36
N VAL A 68 -9.34 4.14 -6.52
CA VAL A 68 -7.97 3.74 -6.93
C VAL A 68 -8.03 2.70 -8.04
N GLU A 69 -8.90 1.69 -7.91
CA GLU A 69 -9.10 0.67 -8.95
C GLU A 69 -9.61 1.27 -10.25
N ALA A 70 -10.59 2.17 -10.19
CA ALA A 70 -11.12 2.84 -11.37
C ALA A 70 -10.07 3.74 -12.02
N ALA A 71 -9.26 4.46 -11.24
CA ALA A 71 -8.17 5.29 -11.74
C ALA A 71 -7.15 4.42 -12.48
N ILE A 72 -6.72 3.32 -11.89
CA ILE A 72 -5.76 2.40 -12.50
C ILE A 72 -6.35 1.73 -13.76
N GLY A 73 -7.57 1.18 -13.69
CA GLY A 73 -8.23 0.54 -14.83
C GLY A 73 -8.50 1.52 -15.99
N THR A 74 -8.71 2.80 -15.68
CA THR A 74 -8.92 3.85 -16.69
C THR A 74 -7.61 4.34 -17.30
N MET A 75 -6.57 4.49 -16.48
CA MET A 75 -5.34 5.20 -16.84
C MET A 75 -4.18 4.29 -17.26
N CYS A 76 -4.10 3.06 -16.74
CA CYS A 76 -3.11 2.09 -17.18
C CYS A 76 -3.59 1.41 -18.47
N THR A 77 -2.70 1.27 -19.45
CA THR A 77 -2.90 0.43 -20.64
C THR A 77 -2.31 -0.96 -20.45
N ARG A 78 -1.26 -1.08 -19.62
CA ARG A 78 -0.59 -2.34 -19.28
C ARG A 78 -0.10 -2.37 -17.84
N LEU A 79 -0.27 -3.50 -17.17
CA LEU A 79 0.31 -3.83 -15.87
C LEU A 79 0.88 -5.25 -15.89
N GLY A 80 2.20 -5.37 -15.83
CA GLY A 80 2.90 -6.65 -15.97
C GLY A 80 2.52 -7.36 -17.28
N PRO A 81 1.98 -8.60 -17.23
CA PRO A 81 1.56 -9.34 -18.41
C PRO A 81 0.16 -8.93 -18.93
N HIS A 82 -0.57 -8.08 -18.20
CA HIS A 82 -1.98 -7.78 -18.47
C HIS A 82 -2.15 -6.50 -19.31
N SER A 83 -2.90 -6.62 -20.41
CA SER A 83 -3.33 -5.49 -21.22
C SER A 83 -4.70 -5.00 -20.76
N LEU A 84 -4.74 -4.02 -19.84
CA LEU A 84 -6.00 -3.53 -19.27
C LEU A 84 -6.92 -2.91 -20.31
N GLU A 85 -6.38 -2.37 -21.41
CA GLU A 85 -7.18 -1.79 -22.50
C GLU A 85 -8.03 -2.83 -23.25
N ALA A 86 -7.60 -4.09 -23.27
CA ALA A 86 -8.29 -5.18 -23.94
C ALA A 86 -9.22 -5.96 -22.99
N MET A 87 -9.13 -5.69 -21.68
CA MET A 87 -9.88 -6.37 -20.64
C MET A 87 -11.24 -5.72 -20.43
N LYS A 88 -12.21 -6.55 -20.03
CA LYS A 88 -13.48 -6.05 -19.50
C LYS A 88 -13.27 -5.46 -18.09
N PRO A 89 -14.14 -4.55 -17.63
CA PRO A 89 -14.03 -3.97 -16.30
C PRO A 89 -13.93 -5.02 -15.18
N GLU A 90 -14.70 -6.10 -15.27
CA GLU A 90 -14.73 -7.17 -14.25
C GLU A 90 -13.40 -7.95 -14.21
N GLU A 91 -12.79 -8.19 -15.37
CA GLU A 91 -11.48 -8.83 -15.48
C GLU A 91 -10.39 -7.93 -14.90
N CYS A 92 -10.48 -6.62 -15.14
CA CYS A 92 -9.59 -5.63 -14.56
C CYS A 92 -9.68 -5.63 -13.02
N THR A 93 -10.88 -5.64 -12.45
CA THR A 93 -11.07 -5.73 -10.99
C THR A 93 -10.44 -7.00 -10.42
N VAL A 94 -10.62 -8.16 -11.07
CA VAL A 94 -9.99 -9.41 -10.62
C VAL A 94 -8.47 -9.29 -10.64
N VAL A 95 -7.89 -8.78 -11.73
CA VAL A 95 -6.43 -8.57 -11.82
C VAL A 95 -5.93 -7.65 -10.71
N LEU A 96 -6.57 -6.50 -10.51
CA LEU A 96 -6.17 -5.54 -9.47
C LEU A 96 -6.30 -6.13 -8.06
N SER A 97 -7.36 -6.90 -7.77
CA SER A 97 -7.54 -7.56 -6.48
C SER A 97 -6.40 -8.52 -6.13
N GLN A 98 -5.80 -9.14 -7.15
CA GLN A 98 -4.69 -10.08 -7.00
C GLN A 98 -3.33 -9.39 -6.97
N MET A 99 -3.22 -8.10 -7.32
CA MET A 99 -1.96 -7.37 -7.26
C MET A 99 -1.50 -7.15 -5.83
N TRP A 100 -0.20 -6.95 -5.67
CA TRP A 100 0.35 -6.49 -4.39
C TRP A 100 -0.05 -5.05 -4.14
N MET A 101 -0.33 -4.73 -2.88
CA MET A 101 -0.67 -3.36 -2.48
C MET A 101 0.43 -2.37 -2.86
N ALA A 102 1.69 -2.78 -2.73
CA ALA A 102 2.88 -2.04 -3.17
C ALA A 102 2.80 -1.62 -4.65
N ASP A 103 2.41 -2.55 -5.52
CA ASP A 103 2.33 -2.35 -6.97
C ASP A 103 1.14 -1.46 -7.36
N VAL A 104 0.02 -1.61 -6.67
CA VAL A 104 -1.18 -0.76 -6.85
C VAL A 104 -0.87 0.68 -6.49
N PHE A 105 -0.30 0.93 -5.31
CA PHE A 105 0.07 2.28 -4.90
C PHE A 105 1.15 2.89 -5.78
N PHE A 106 2.11 2.09 -6.24
CA PHE A 106 3.10 2.55 -7.20
C PHE A 106 2.45 2.99 -8.53
N ALA A 107 1.55 2.18 -9.10
CA ALA A 107 0.84 2.54 -10.32
C ALA A 107 0.02 3.84 -10.14
N TYR A 108 -0.66 3.97 -9.00
CA TYR A 108 -1.43 5.17 -8.65
C TYR A 108 -0.55 6.43 -8.53
N LEU A 109 0.62 6.32 -7.89
CA LEU A 109 1.63 7.38 -7.83
C LEU A 109 2.13 7.76 -9.23
N LEU A 110 2.44 6.78 -10.07
CA LEU A 110 2.93 7.02 -11.43
C LEU A 110 1.87 7.75 -12.29
N ILE A 111 0.60 7.38 -12.15
CA ILE A 111 -0.51 8.10 -12.80
C ILE A 111 -0.51 9.57 -12.40
N ARG A 112 -0.38 9.89 -11.11
CA ARG A 112 -0.32 11.27 -10.61
C ARG A 112 0.85 12.05 -11.20
N VAL A 113 2.05 11.49 -11.13
CA VAL A 113 3.26 12.16 -11.61
C VAL A 113 3.20 12.40 -13.13
N ARG A 114 2.72 11.42 -13.90
CA ARG A 114 2.63 11.53 -15.36
C ARG A 114 1.52 12.45 -15.84
N SER A 115 0.46 12.62 -15.06
CA SER A 115 -0.71 13.43 -15.46
C SER A 115 -0.59 14.89 -15.02
N LEU A 116 -0.02 15.14 -13.85
CA LEU A 116 -0.01 16.46 -13.21
C LEU A 116 1.39 16.98 -12.86
N GLY A 117 2.45 16.19 -13.10
CA GLY A 117 3.83 16.51 -12.72
C GLY A 117 4.21 15.99 -11.34
N ASN A 118 5.49 16.11 -10.99
CA ASN A 118 6.06 15.59 -9.75
C ASN A 118 5.81 16.48 -8.53
N LEU A 119 5.47 17.76 -8.69
CA LEU A 119 5.24 18.64 -7.56
C LEU A 119 3.82 18.47 -6.98
N LEU A 120 3.75 18.31 -5.66
CA LEU A 120 2.51 18.17 -4.89
C LEU A 120 2.45 19.25 -3.81
N PRO A 121 1.64 20.31 -4.00
CA PRO A 121 1.41 21.30 -2.95
C PRO A 121 0.51 20.73 -1.85
N LEU A 122 0.84 21.00 -0.60
CA LEU A 122 0.19 20.45 0.58
C LEU A 122 0.03 21.53 1.64
N LYS A 123 -1.12 21.51 2.31
CA LYS A 123 -1.40 22.35 3.49
C LYS A 123 -1.20 21.50 4.74
N LEU A 124 -0.05 21.61 5.36
CA LEU A 124 0.35 20.77 6.49
C LEU A 124 0.09 21.46 7.82
N THR A 125 -0.09 20.67 8.87
CA THR A 125 -0.10 21.13 10.26
C THR A 125 1.07 20.48 10.98
N CYS A 126 1.94 21.29 11.57
CA CYS A 126 3.11 20.78 12.29
C CYS A 126 2.66 19.91 13.47
N PRO A 127 3.06 18.62 13.57
CA PRO A 127 2.66 17.76 14.68
C PRO A 127 3.20 18.23 16.04
N ASN A 128 4.32 18.96 16.03
CA ASN A 128 4.98 19.43 17.25
C ASN A 128 4.40 20.73 17.85
N CYS A 129 3.89 21.65 17.04
CA CYS A 129 3.46 22.99 17.50
C CYS A 129 2.10 23.45 16.96
N GLY A 130 1.45 22.64 16.12
CA GLY A 130 0.11 22.93 15.57
C GLY A 130 0.05 24.05 14.51
N VAL A 131 1.18 24.70 14.19
CA VAL A 131 1.22 25.74 13.16
C VAL A 131 0.96 25.14 11.79
N ARG A 132 0.05 25.76 11.02
CA ARG A 132 -0.24 25.42 9.63
C ARG A 132 0.74 26.09 8.68
N PHE A 133 1.16 25.38 7.64
CA PHE A 133 2.08 25.92 6.63
C PHE A 133 1.89 25.22 5.28
N ASP A 134 2.23 25.93 4.20
CA ASP A 134 2.29 25.34 2.87
C ASP A 134 3.63 24.64 2.65
N HIS A 135 3.57 23.45 2.06
CA HIS A 135 4.72 22.64 1.67
C HIS A 135 4.53 22.18 0.22
N THR A 136 5.61 22.03 -0.53
CA THR A 136 5.56 21.44 -1.87
C THR A 136 6.48 20.23 -1.88
N ALA A 137 5.88 19.05 -1.90
CA ALA A 137 6.62 17.80 -1.96
C ALA A 137 7.00 17.49 -3.41
N ASP A 138 8.21 16.96 -3.62
CA ASP A 138 8.64 16.43 -4.89
C ASP A 138 8.44 14.91 -4.93
N LEU A 139 7.43 14.46 -5.66
CA LEU A 139 7.10 13.04 -5.79
C LEU A 139 8.18 12.23 -6.51
N SER A 140 9.09 12.88 -7.25
CA SER A 140 10.20 12.18 -7.90
C SER A 140 11.25 11.67 -6.92
N THR A 141 11.29 12.23 -5.70
CA THR A 141 12.20 11.82 -4.62
C THR A 141 11.59 10.81 -3.67
N VAL A 142 10.32 10.41 -3.87
CA VAL A 142 9.67 9.36 -3.07
C VAL A 142 10.48 8.09 -3.17
N VAL A 143 10.83 7.50 -2.02
CA VAL A 143 11.59 6.25 -1.96
C VAL A 143 10.68 5.10 -2.35
N ILE A 144 11.09 4.34 -3.36
CA ILE A 144 10.48 3.10 -3.78
C ILE A 144 11.30 1.95 -3.21
N ARG A 145 10.66 1.16 -2.36
CA ARG A 145 11.18 -0.10 -1.83
C ARG A 145 10.76 -1.22 -2.78
N SER A 146 11.71 -1.98 -3.29
CA SER A 146 11.45 -3.05 -4.28
C SER A 146 12.23 -4.30 -3.96
N VAL A 147 11.73 -5.46 -4.39
CA VAL A 147 12.35 -6.76 -4.16
C VAL A 147 12.54 -7.52 -5.47
N GLY A 148 13.46 -8.48 -5.50
CA GLY A 148 13.66 -9.36 -6.67
C GLY A 148 12.60 -10.45 -6.73
N ARG A 149 12.30 -11.05 -5.58
CA ARG A 149 11.27 -12.07 -5.41
C ARG A 149 10.43 -11.73 -4.18
N ILE A 150 9.21 -12.27 -4.10
CA ILE A 150 8.32 -11.96 -2.98
C ILE A 150 8.85 -12.51 -1.65
N GLU A 151 9.56 -13.64 -1.70
CA GLU A 151 10.16 -14.29 -0.54
C GLU A 151 11.21 -13.40 0.13
N ASP A 152 11.84 -12.50 -0.64
CA ASP A 152 12.80 -11.53 -0.12
C ASP A 152 12.11 -10.41 0.71
N ALA A 153 10.77 -10.34 0.70
CA ALA A 153 9.96 -9.45 1.54
C ALA A 153 9.19 -10.20 2.63
N GLN A 154 9.41 -11.51 2.79
CA GLN A 154 8.74 -12.31 3.81
C GLN A 154 9.58 -12.41 5.09
N TRP A 155 8.91 -12.46 6.23
CA TRP A 155 9.57 -12.63 7.53
C TRP A 155 8.74 -13.52 8.46
N GLN A 156 9.41 -14.19 9.38
CA GLN A 156 8.73 -15.00 10.39
C GLN A 156 8.48 -14.17 11.66
N TYR A 157 7.33 -14.42 12.28
CA TYR A 157 6.97 -13.86 13.58
C TYR A 157 6.57 -14.98 14.54
N ASP A 158 7.25 -15.06 15.69
CA ASP A 158 6.88 -15.93 16.79
C ASP A 158 5.85 -15.21 17.66
N VAL A 159 4.62 -15.73 17.71
CA VAL A 159 3.51 -15.12 18.45
C VAL A 159 3.78 -15.21 19.95
N ARG A 160 3.67 -14.09 20.68
CA ARG A 160 3.99 -14.04 22.10
C ARG A 160 2.99 -14.86 22.92
N ARG A 161 1.71 -14.78 22.55
CA ARG A 161 0.64 -15.55 23.17
C ARG A 161 -0.11 -16.35 22.12
N PRO A 162 0.15 -17.66 22.04
CA PRO A 162 -0.51 -18.50 21.07
C PRO A 162 -2.02 -18.48 21.21
N PHE A 163 -2.71 -18.41 20.07
CA PHE A 163 -4.17 -18.46 19.96
C PHE A 163 -4.56 -19.57 18.99
N GLU A 164 -5.84 -19.79 18.74
CA GLU A 164 -6.30 -20.85 17.85
C GLU A 164 -6.94 -20.30 16.57
N ILE A 165 -6.52 -20.85 15.42
CA ILE A 165 -7.20 -20.65 14.13
C ILE A 165 -7.66 -22.02 13.65
N ARG A 166 -8.97 -22.19 13.44
CA ARG A 166 -9.58 -23.45 12.95
C ARG A 166 -9.14 -24.68 13.77
N GLY A 167 -9.07 -24.54 15.10
CA GLY A 167 -8.66 -25.59 16.04
C GLY A 167 -7.16 -25.90 16.04
N LYS A 168 -6.33 -25.02 15.49
CA LYS A 168 -4.88 -25.17 15.44
C LYS A 168 -4.21 -24.04 16.20
N LYS A 169 -3.31 -24.42 17.09
CA LYS A 169 -2.51 -23.49 17.88
C LYS A 169 -1.53 -22.72 16.99
N VAL A 170 -1.65 -21.40 16.98
CA VAL A 170 -0.82 -20.48 16.22
C VAL A 170 0.34 -20.02 17.09
N GLU A 171 1.52 -20.55 16.83
CA GLU A 171 2.76 -20.16 17.53
C GLU A 171 3.70 -19.35 16.63
N LYS A 172 3.53 -19.48 15.31
CA LYS A 172 4.36 -18.83 14.29
C LYS A 172 3.52 -18.38 13.11
N LEU A 173 3.84 -17.21 12.58
CA LEU A 173 3.27 -16.64 11.37
C LEU A 173 4.38 -16.36 10.36
N LEU A 174 4.16 -16.71 9.09
CA LEU A 174 4.93 -16.17 7.98
C LEU A 174 4.19 -14.93 7.47
N MET A 175 4.87 -13.80 7.53
CA MET A 175 4.36 -12.50 7.13
C MET A 175 4.98 -12.07 5.80
N GLY A 176 4.32 -11.16 5.08
CA GLY A 176 4.83 -10.56 3.85
C GLY A 176 3.98 -9.38 3.40
N PRO A 177 4.26 -8.80 2.22
CA PRO A 177 3.48 -7.69 1.67
C PRO A 177 2.02 -8.10 1.43
N PRO A 178 1.04 -7.24 1.79
CA PRO A 178 -0.37 -7.56 1.61
C PRO A 178 -0.81 -7.45 0.15
N ARG A 179 -1.84 -8.22 -0.19
CA ARG A 179 -2.56 -8.11 -1.46
C ARG A 179 -3.53 -6.93 -1.43
N TRP A 180 -3.85 -6.41 -2.60
CA TRP A 180 -4.83 -5.32 -2.73
C TRP A 180 -6.24 -5.75 -2.30
N SER A 181 -6.63 -7.01 -2.55
CA SER A 181 -7.90 -7.58 -2.13
C SER A 181 -8.18 -7.39 -0.63
N SER A 182 -7.15 -7.32 0.19
CA SER A 182 -7.26 -7.15 1.65
C SER A 182 -7.81 -5.78 2.04
N LEU A 183 -7.61 -4.76 1.20
CA LEU A 183 -8.26 -3.45 1.38
C LEU A 183 -9.64 -3.41 0.70
N ALA A 184 -9.80 -4.08 -0.44
CA ALA A 184 -11.06 -4.07 -1.19
C ALA A 184 -12.25 -4.68 -0.43
N GLN A 185 -11.97 -5.53 0.56
CA GLN A 185 -12.98 -6.11 1.44
C GLN A 185 -13.45 -5.16 2.55
N ILE A 186 -12.72 -4.06 2.81
CA ILE A 186 -13.04 -3.09 3.84
C ILE A 186 -14.18 -2.19 3.33
N PRO A 187 -15.30 -2.06 4.06
CA PRO A 187 -16.38 -1.16 3.67
C PRO A 187 -15.89 0.29 3.51
N GLY A 188 -16.38 0.99 2.47
CA GLY A 188 -15.90 2.34 2.12
C GLY A 188 -16.18 3.42 3.18
N ASN A 189 -17.03 3.14 4.16
CA ASN A 189 -17.40 4.05 5.25
C ASN A 189 -16.60 3.83 6.55
N VAL A 190 -15.57 2.98 6.53
CA VAL A 190 -14.84 2.60 7.74
C VAL A 190 -14.11 3.80 8.31
N ARG A 191 -14.68 4.32 9.41
CA ARG A 191 -14.01 5.21 10.37
C ARG A 191 -13.26 4.43 11.46
N ASN A 192 -13.33 3.09 11.42
CA ASN A 192 -12.77 2.21 12.42
C ASN A 192 -11.35 1.78 12.02
N PHE A 193 -10.35 2.36 12.67
CA PHE A 193 -8.95 1.97 12.49
C PHE A 193 -8.68 0.49 12.82
N GLY A 194 -9.53 -0.15 13.62
CA GLY A 194 -9.44 -1.57 13.93
C GLY A 194 -9.60 -2.45 12.68
N ASP A 195 -10.65 -2.21 11.91
CA ASP A 195 -10.97 -3.00 10.71
C ASP A 195 -9.89 -2.85 9.63
N LEU A 196 -9.33 -1.65 9.49
CA LEU A 196 -8.19 -1.40 8.59
C LEU A 196 -6.95 -2.19 9.01
N LYS A 197 -6.60 -2.13 10.31
CA LYS A 197 -5.46 -2.91 10.84
C LYS A 197 -5.69 -4.40 10.65
N ALA A 198 -6.89 -4.90 10.94
CA ALA A 198 -7.24 -6.30 10.77
C ALA A 198 -7.12 -6.73 9.30
N GLY A 199 -7.67 -5.95 8.36
CA GLY A 199 -7.55 -6.24 6.92
C GLY A 199 -6.09 -6.28 6.44
N ILE A 200 -5.26 -5.34 6.88
CA ILE A 200 -3.82 -5.33 6.54
C ILE A 200 -3.10 -6.54 7.15
N LEU A 201 -3.37 -6.89 8.41
CA LEU A 201 -2.78 -8.07 9.07
C LEU A 201 -3.19 -9.37 8.36
N LEU A 202 -4.49 -9.57 8.11
CA LEU A 202 -5.03 -10.71 7.37
C LEU A 202 -4.37 -10.83 5.99
N GLY A 203 -4.22 -9.70 5.29
CA GLY A 203 -3.57 -9.65 3.99
C GLY A 203 -2.08 -9.94 4.00
N SER A 204 -1.43 -9.70 5.13
CA SER A 204 0.03 -9.85 5.29
C SER A 204 0.42 -11.24 5.80
N ILE A 205 -0.51 -12.05 6.30
CA ILE A 205 -0.23 -13.42 6.74
C ILE A 205 -0.27 -14.36 5.54
N TYR A 206 0.86 -15.01 5.26
CA TYR A 206 0.98 -16.00 4.19
C TYR A 206 0.73 -17.40 4.71
N GLU A 207 1.30 -17.73 5.86
CA GLU A 207 1.28 -19.08 6.41
C GLU A 207 1.12 -19.04 7.93
N VAL A 208 0.32 -19.98 8.43
CA VAL A 208 0.03 -20.15 9.86
C VAL A 208 0.60 -21.49 10.30
N ALA A 209 1.51 -21.48 11.27
CA ALA A 209 2.04 -22.68 11.91
C ALA A 209 2.61 -23.75 10.93
N GLY A 210 3.27 -23.33 9.84
CA GLY A 210 3.95 -24.28 8.95
C GLY A 210 3.05 -25.03 7.96
N GLN A 211 1.83 -24.52 7.70
CA GLN A 211 0.81 -25.23 6.90
C GLN A 211 0.73 -24.78 5.44
N GLY A 212 1.75 -24.07 4.96
CA GLY A 212 1.73 -23.43 3.64
C GLY A 212 0.72 -22.28 3.55
N GLN A 213 0.46 -21.87 2.31
CA GLN A 213 -0.32 -20.67 2.04
C GLN A 213 -1.79 -20.82 2.49
N MET A 214 -2.26 -19.90 3.34
CA MET A 214 -3.64 -19.89 3.85
C MET A 214 -4.29 -18.53 3.62
N VAL A 215 -5.55 -18.53 3.19
CA VAL A 215 -6.40 -17.33 3.19
C VAL A 215 -7.18 -17.30 4.50
N LEU A 216 -6.95 -16.24 5.28
CA LEU A 216 -7.66 -15.98 6.51
C LEU A 216 -8.93 -15.17 6.24
N ILE A 217 -9.95 -15.38 7.06
CA ILE A 217 -11.23 -14.65 7.00
C ILE A 217 -11.38 -13.73 8.21
N ASP A 218 -12.37 -12.83 8.12
CA ASP A 218 -12.74 -11.94 9.21
C ASP A 218 -13.06 -12.72 10.50
N GLY A 219 -12.62 -12.18 11.64
CA GLY A 219 -12.73 -12.82 12.95
C GLY A 219 -11.65 -13.85 13.31
N GLU A 220 -10.85 -14.36 12.36
CA GLU A 220 -9.82 -15.37 12.68
C GLU A 220 -8.63 -14.82 13.48
N LEU A 221 -8.53 -13.50 13.64
CA LEU A 221 -7.52 -12.84 14.46
C LEU A 221 -8.09 -12.22 15.74
N ASP A 222 -9.37 -12.45 16.07
CA ASP A 222 -10.03 -11.80 17.22
C ASP A 222 -9.40 -12.14 18.56
N ASP A 223 -8.85 -13.36 18.68
CA ASP A 223 -8.15 -13.82 19.88
C ASP A 223 -6.68 -13.39 19.92
N MET A 224 -6.18 -12.68 18.91
CA MET A 224 -4.81 -12.16 18.90
C MET A 224 -4.67 -11.04 19.93
N GLU A 225 -3.65 -11.14 20.78
CA GLU A 225 -3.45 -10.12 21.79
C GLU A 225 -2.97 -8.78 21.21
N LYS A 226 -3.39 -7.70 21.88
CA LYS A 226 -3.05 -6.33 21.47
C LYS A 226 -1.54 -6.10 21.32
N GLU A 227 -0.74 -6.76 22.15
CA GLU A 227 0.71 -6.71 22.08
C GLU A 227 1.24 -7.24 20.75
N ASP A 228 0.77 -8.42 20.32
CA ASP A 228 1.13 -9.02 19.03
C ASP A 228 0.63 -8.16 17.86
N ILE A 229 -0.60 -7.62 17.94
CA ILE A 229 -1.18 -6.72 16.92
C ILE A 229 -0.27 -5.50 16.67
N GLU A 230 0.20 -4.83 17.72
CA GLU A 230 1.03 -3.63 17.57
C GLU A 230 2.45 -3.95 17.09
N VAL A 231 3.03 -5.08 17.52
CA VAL A 231 4.35 -5.53 17.03
C VAL A 231 4.28 -5.88 15.55
N LEU A 232 3.26 -6.65 15.13
CA LEU A 232 3.07 -7.02 13.74
C LEU A 232 2.77 -5.81 12.86
N THR A 233 1.95 -4.86 13.33
CA THR A 233 1.66 -3.63 12.57
C THR A 233 2.95 -2.86 12.28
N ARG A 234 3.82 -2.67 13.28
CA ARG A 234 5.13 -2.00 13.08
C ARG A 234 6.03 -2.81 12.16
N ALA A 235 6.06 -4.13 12.31
CA ALA A 235 6.86 -5.00 11.46
C ALA A 235 6.43 -4.93 9.99
N ILE A 236 5.13 -4.80 9.71
CA ILE A 236 4.60 -4.59 8.36
C ILE A 236 5.10 -3.26 7.78
N ASP A 237 5.08 -2.18 8.56
CA ASP A 237 5.60 -0.87 8.12
C ASP A 237 7.12 -0.92 7.87
N ASP A 238 7.88 -1.56 8.76
CA ASP A 238 9.33 -1.69 8.67
C ASP A 238 9.78 -2.54 7.48
N ASN A 239 9.03 -3.60 7.15
CA ASN A 239 9.29 -4.49 6.02
C ASN A 239 8.45 -4.14 4.77
N SER A 240 7.81 -2.97 4.76
CA SER A 240 6.95 -2.56 3.65
C SER A 240 7.73 -2.47 2.33
N VAL A 241 7.04 -2.87 1.26
CA VAL A 241 7.48 -2.74 -0.13
C VAL A 241 6.54 -1.74 -0.82
N GLY A 242 7.04 -1.03 -1.83
CA GLY A 242 6.29 0.00 -2.56
C GLY A 242 6.77 1.42 -2.26
N PRO A 243 5.99 2.44 -2.66
CA PRO A 243 6.35 3.83 -2.39
C PRO A 243 6.22 4.17 -0.91
N ASP A 244 7.23 4.85 -0.36
CA ASP A 244 7.17 5.47 0.96
C ASP A 244 6.31 6.74 0.86
N MET A 245 5.04 6.60 1.21
CA MET A 245 4.04 7.67 1.08
C MET A 245 4.11 8.67 2.24
N SER A 246 5.29 8.93 2.78
CA SER A 246 5.54 9.91 3.83
C SER A 246 6.38 11.08 3.30
N ILE A 247 6.19 12.24 3.94
CA ILE A 247 6.98 13.44 3.70
C ILE A 247 7.71 13.78 4.97
N GLU A 248 9.01 13.98 4.83
CA GLU A 248 9.88 14.43 5.89
C GLU A 248 10.28 15.88 5.66
N GLY A 249 10.43 16.64 6.74
CA GLY A 249 10.92 18.01 6.66
C GLY A 249 11.06 18.66 8.03
N GLU A 250 11.52 19.92 8.04
CA GLU A 250 11.69 20.71 9.26
C GLU A 250 10.61 21.80 9.35
N CYS A 251 9.94 21.91 10.50
CA CYS A 251 8.97 22.99 10.71
C CYS A 251 9.67 24.34 10.86
N LYS A 252 9.37 25.29 9.98
CA LYS A 252 9.97 26.65 10.01
C LYS A 252 9.70 27.44 11.30
N SER A 253 8.62 27.10 12.03
CA SER A 253 8.24 27.79 13.28
C SER A 253 8.99 27.25 14.49
N CYS A 254 8.95 25.93 14.72
CA CYS A 254 9.51 25.30 15.92
C CYS A 254 10.84 24.58 15.70
N ARG A 255 11.34 24.52 14.46
CA ARG A 255 12.63 23.89 14.08
C ARG A 255 12.75 22.40 14.38
N LYS A 256 11.62 21.74 14.62
CA LYS A 256 11.56 20.30 14.82
C LYS A 256 11.24 19.61 13.50
N ASP A 257 11.87 18.46 13.31
CA ASP A 257 11.56 17.55 12.21
C ASP A 257 10.13 17.02 12.34
N TYR A 258 9.53 16.71 11.19
CA TYR A 258 8.25 16.04 11.09
C TYR A 258 8.30 14.99 10.00
N THR A 259 7.49 13.95 10.21
CA THR A 259 7.15 12.95 9.20
C THR A 259 5.62 12.91 9.12
N ILE A 260 5.05 13.15 7.95
CA ILE A 260 3.60 13.20 7.74
C ILE A 260 3.25 12.30 6.54
N ALA A 261 2.25 11.44 6.68
CA ALA A 261 1.74 10.65 5.58
C ALA A 261 1.03 11.53 4.55
N ILE A 262 1.26 11.27 3.25
CA ILE A 262 0.54 11.92 2.16
C ILE A 262 -0.91 11.44 2.17
N GLU A 263 -1.86 12.36 2.17
CA GLU A 263 -3.27 12.02 1.97
C GLU A 263 -3.49 11.61 0.49
N TRP A 264 -3.85 10.34 0.31
CA TRP A 264 -4.01 9.67 -0.98
C TRP A 264 -5.45 9.74 -1.50
N SER A 265 -6.36 10.35 -0.72
CA SER A 265 -7.71 10.61 -1.17
C SER A 265 -7.66 11.54 -2.39
N ASN A 266 -8.48 11.25 -3.42
CA ASN A 266 -8.47 11.99 -4.69
C ASN A 266 -8.53 13.52 -4.47
N ARG A 267 -9.34 13.95 -3.49
CA ARG A 267 -9.61 15.37 -3.20
C ARG A 267 -8.35 16.19 -2.99
N ASP A 268 -7.27 15.61 -2.49
CA ASP A 268 -6.01 16.33 -2.29
C ASP A 268 -4.90 15.79 -3.21
N PHE A 269 -4.89 14.49 -3.50
CA PHE A 269 -3.81 13.88 -4.29
C PHE A 269 -3.86 14.26 -5.77
N PHE A 270 -5.05 14.33 -6.38
CA PHE A 270 -5.24 14.72 -7.79
C PHE A 270 -5.83 16.12 -7.96
N ALA A 271 -6.06 16.86 -6.86
CA ALA A 271 -6.56 18.22 -6.97
C ALA A 271 -5.57 19.13 -7.73
N PRO A 272 -6.10 20.06 -8.56
CA PRO A 272 -5.28 21.13 -9.12
C PRO A 272 -4.64 21.94 -7.99
N SER A 273 -3.34 22.22 -8.14
CA SER A 273 -2.50 23.01 -7.25
C SER A 273 -2.95 24.47 -7.01
N SER A 274 -4.11 24.87 -7.50
CA SER A 274 -4.64 26.24 -7.47
C SER A 274 -5.84 26.38 -6.53
N ARG A 275 -5.64 26.15 -5.23
CA ARG A 275 -6.56 26.58 -4.16
C ARG A 275 -5.86 27.40 -3.08
#